data_AF-V4HKX4-F1
#
_entry.id   AF-V4HKX4-F1
#
_cell.length_a   1.000
_cell.length_b   1.000
_cell.length_c   1.000
_cell.angle_alpha   90.00
_cell.angle_beta   90.00
_cell.angle_gamma   90.00
#
_symmetry.space_group_name_H-M   'P 1'
#
loop_
_entity.id
_entity.type
_entity.pdbx_description
1 polymer ?
#
loop_
_entity_poly.entity_id
_entity_poly.type
_entity_poly.pdbx_seq_one_letter_code
_entity_poly.pdbx_strand_id
1 'polypeptide(L)'
;MQMSAELAKLEDHIEELEAHCQAGELESAEKVLTNLDLSLKKIFTSDDINLTQEQVAHLQNCYANISAINDRLRQQKGDVTTQLSRHLGNKKKINAYKSI
;
A
#
# COMPACT_ATOMS: atom_id res chain seq x y z
N MET A 1 5.45 -13.37 -24.94
CA MET A 1 6.34 -12.41 -24.26
C MET A 1 5.62 -11.21 -23.62
N GLN A 2 4.39 -10.86 -24.02
CA GLN A 2 3.68 -9.68 -23.52
C GLN A 2 3.29 -9.75 -22.03
N MET A 3 2.87 -10.92 -21.54
CA MET A 3 2.44 -11.11 -20.14
C MET A 3 3.59 -10.98 -19.13
N SER A 4 4.76 -11.56 -19.42
CA SER A 4 5.93 -11.49 -18.53
C SER A 4 6.43 -10.06 -18.36
N ALA A 5 6.34 -9.23 -19.40
CA ALA A 5 6.70 -7.81 -19.32
C ALA A 5 5.71 -7.00 -18.47
N GLU A 6 4.41 -7.32 -18.53
CA GLU A 6 3.40 -6.68 -17.69
C GLU A 6 3.52 -7.14 -16.22
N LEU A 7 3.93 -8.39 -15.97
CA LEU A 7 4.23 -8.87 -14.62
C LEU A 7 5.47 -8.21 -14.01
N ALA A 8 6.54 -8.02 -14.78
CA ALA A 8 7.71 -7.28 -14.30
C ALA A 8 7.36 -5.83 -13.92
N LYS A 9 6.57 -5.14 -14.75
CA LYS A 9 6.06 -3.80 -14.40
C LYS A 9 5.17 -3.81 -13.15
N LEU A 10 4.43 -4.90 -12.92
CA LEU A 10 3.61 -5.04 -11.72
C LEU A 10 4.49 -5.09 -10.47
N GLU A 11 5.59 -5.84 -10.53
CA GLU A 11 6.59 -5.90 -9.47
C GLU A 11 7.23 -4.53 -9.20
N ASP A 12 7.67 -3.82 -10.25
CA ASP A 12 8.24 -2.47 -10.13
C ASP A 12 7.29 -1.50 -9.41
N HIS A 13 6.00 -1.50 -9.77
CA HIS A 13 5.00 -0.66 -9.10
C HIS A 13 4.79 -1.05 -7.63
N ILE A 14 4.90 -2.34 -7.28
CA ILE A 14 4.75 -2.79 -5.89
C ILE A 14 5.95 -2.33 -5.05
N GLU A 15 7.16 -2.42 -5.59
CA GLU A 15 8.37 -1.91 -4.92
C GLU A 15 8.31 -0.40 -4.72
N GLU A 16 7.91 0.36 -5.76
CA GLU A 16 7.74 1.81 -5.69
C GLU A 16 6.65 2.20 -4.68
N LEU A 17 5.52 1.47 -4.68
CA LEU A 17 4.45 1.65 -3.71
C LEU A 17 4.96 1.41 -2.28
N GLU A 18 5.72 0.34 -2.08
CA GLU A 18 6.30 0.04 -0.78
C GLU A 18 7.20 1.18 -0.30
N ALA A 19 8.09 1.66 -1.17
CA ALA A 19 9.04 2.72 -0.85
C ALA A 19 8.32 4.02 -0.42
N HIS A 20 7.33 4.47 -1.17
CA HIS A 20 6.54 5.67 -0.80
C HIS A 20 5.77 5.47 0.51
N CYS A 21 5.20 4.29 0.75
CA CYS A 21 4.54 3.97 2.01
C CYS A 21 5.51 3.93 3.19
N GLN A 22 6.77 3.50 3.00
CA GLN A 22 7.81 3.56 4.04
C GLN A 22 8.24 5.02 4.33
N ALA A 23 8.36 5.83 3.28
CA ALA A 23 8.72 7.25 3.39
C ALA A 23 7.58 8.14 3.95
N GLY A 24 6.35 7.61 4.05
CA GLY A 24 5.18 8.38 4.47
C GLY A 24 4.62 9.30 3.38
N GLU A 25 5.07 9.14 2.13
CA GLU A 25 4.67 9.93 0.97
C GLU A 25 3.34 9.40 0.39
N LEU A 26 2.26 9.54 1.15
CA LEU A 26 0.98 8.90 0.83
C LEU A 26 0.35 9.36 -0.50
N GLU A 27 0.56 10.63 -0.88
CA GLU A 27 0.09 11.14 -2.18
C GLU A 27 0.81 10.50 -3.37
N SER A 28 2.11 10.24 -3.23
CA SER A 28 2.90 9.52 -4.25
C SER A 28 2.49 8.05 -4.30
N ALA A 29 2.31 7.42 -3.13
CA ALA A 29 1.80 6.05 -3.03
C ALA A 29 0.45 5.87 -3.73
N GLU A 30 -0.49 6.81 -3.58
CA GLU A 30 -1.80 6.76 -4.25
C GLU A 30 -1.70 6.80 -5.78
N LYS A 31 -0.78 7.61 -6.32
CA LYS A 31 -0.52 7.65 -7.76
C LYS A 31 0.00 6.31 -8.28
N VAL A 32 0.96 5.70 -7.56
CA VAL A 32 1.50 4.39 -7.92
C VAL A 32 0.40 3.32 -7.84
N LEU A 33 -0.46 3.37 -6.83
CA LEU A 33 -1.58 2.43 -6.67
C LEU A 33 -2.58 2.50 -7.83
N THR A 34 -2.78 3.70 -8.39
CA THR A 34 -3.59 3.90 -9.60
C THR A 34 -2.94 3.22 -10.82
N ASN A 35 -1.61 3.35 -10.97
CA ASN A 35 -0.88 2.69 -12.06
C ASN A 35 -0.88 1.16 -11.91
N LEU A 36 -0.77 0.68 -10.67
CA LEU A 36 -0.87 -0.74 -10.32
C LEU A 36 -2.23 -1.32 -10.75
N ASP A 37 -3.33 -0.65 -10.42
CA ASP A 37 -4.69 -1.06 -10.79
C ASP A 37 -4.88 -1.11 -12.32
N LEU A 38 -4.33 -0.13 -13.04
CA LEU A 38 -4.34 -0.13 -14.50
C LEU A 38 -3.55 -1.30 -15.10
N SER A 39 -2.39 -1.64 -14.53
CA SER A 39 -1.61 -2.80 -14.95
C SER A 39 -2.34 -4.12 -14.67
N LEU A 40 -2.93 -4.26 -13.48
CA LEU A 40 -3.74 -5.44 -13.13
C LEU A 40 -4.93 -5.61 -14.08
N LYS A 41 -5.65 -4.52 -14.39
CA LYS A 41 -6.73 -4.56 -15.38
C LYS A 41 -6.23 -5.05 -16.74
N LYS A 42 -5.10 -4.56 -17.24
CA LYS A 42 -4.53 -5.03 -18.52
C LYS A 42 -4.20 -6.52 -18.50
N ILE A 43 -3.63 -7.01 -17.41
CA ILE A 43 -3.30 -8.43 -17.21
C ILE A 43 -4.57 -9.29 -17.23
N PHE A 44 -5.64 -8.85 -16.57
CA PHE A 44 -6.86 -9.65 -16.40
C PHE A 44 -7.99 -9.40 -17.42
N THR A 45 -7.85 -8.44 -18.33
CA THR A 45 -8.88 -8.14 -19.37
C THR A 45 -8.70 -8.99 -20.65
N SER A 46 -7.67 -9.82 -20.73
CA SER A 46 -7.50 -10.74 -21.86
C SER A 46 -8.45 -11.93 -21.71
N ASP A 47 -9.27 -12.25 -22.71
CA ASP A 47 -10.26 -13.35 -22.65
C ASP A 47 -9.65 -14.76 -22.61
N ASP A 48 -8.32 -14.88 -22.75
CA ASP A 48 -7.61 -16.16 -22.88
C ASP A 48 -6.38 -16.22 -21.94
N ILE A 49 -6.63 -16.09 -20.64
CA ILE A 49 -5.58 -16.12 -19.60
C ILE A 49 -5.13 -17.57 -19.37
N ASN A 50 -4.12 -17.98 -20.12
CA ASN A 50 -3.44 -19.26 -19.92
C ASN A 50 -2.08 -19.01 -19.27
N LEU A 51 -2.05 -19.00 -17.93
CA LEU A 51 -0.85 -18.70 -17.14
C LEU A 51 -0.01 -19.96 -16.93
N THR A 52 1.31 -19.80 -17.00
CA THR A 52 2.23 -20.83 -16.50
C THR A 52 2.21 -20.86 -14.97
N GLN A 53 2.64 -21.99 -14.37
CA GLN A 53 2.77 -22.09 -12.92
C GLN A 53 3.69 -21.01 -12.32
N GLU A 54 4.75 -20.65 -13.04
CA GLU A 54 5.67 -19.57 -12.64
C GLU A 54 4.96 -18.22 -12.58
N GLN A 55 4.11 -17.90 -13.57
CA GLN A 55 3.34 -16.66 -13.60
C GLN A 55 2.29 -16.62 -12.49
N VAL A 56 1.67 -17.76 -12.18
CA VAL A 56 0.75 -17.88 -11.03
C VAL A 56 1.49 -17.64 -9.71
N ALA A 57 2.65 -18.27 -9.51
CA ALA A 57 3.46 -18.08 -8.31
C ALA A 57 3.91 -16.62 -8.16
N HIS A 58 4.28 -15.98 -9.27
CA HIS A 58 4.65 -14.57 -9.28
C HIS A 58 3.48 -13.66 -8.86
N LEU A 59 2.28 -13.87 -9.40
CA LEU A 59 1.07 -13.13 -8.99
C LEU A 59 0.72 -13.36 -7.50
N GLN A 60 0.94 -14.57 -6.98
CA GLN A 60 0.75 -14.86 -5.56
C GLN A 60 1.74 -14.08 -4.68
N ASN A 61 2.99 -13.95 -5.11
CA ASN A 61 3.98 -13.12 -4.41
C ASN A 61 3.58 -11.64 -4.45
N CYS A 62 3.14 -11.13 -5.61
CA CYS A 62 2.62 -9.76 -5.73
C CYS A 62 1.47 -9.51 -4.75
N TYR A 63 0.52 -10.45 -4.65
CA TYR A 63 -0.59 -10.37 -3.72
C TYR A 63 -0.12 -10.34 -2.25
N ALA A 64 0.83 -11.21 -1.88
CA ALA A 64 1.39 -11.25 -0.54
C ALA A 64 2.05 -9.90 -0.17
N ASN A 65 2.80 -9.30 -1.09
CA ASN A 65 3.45 -8.01 -0.89
C ASN A 65 2.41 -6.89 -0.69
N ILE A 66 1.38 -6.83 -1.53
CA ILE A 66 0.29 -5.85 -1.40
C ILE A 66 -0.42 -6.01 -0.04
N SER A 67 -0.65 -7.24 0.41
CA SER A 67 -1.25 -7.52 1.71
C SER A 67 -0.39 -7.00 2.86
N ALA A 68 0.93 -7.26 2.81
CA ALA A 68 1.88 -6.78 3.82
C ALA A 68 1.93 -5.25 3.89
N ILE A 69 1.91 -4.56 2.73
CA ILE A 69 1.85 -3.10 2.66
C ILE A 69 0.57 -2.58 3.32
N ASN A 70 -0.59 -3.21 3.05
CA ASN A 70 -1.87 -2.82 3.64
C ASN A 70 -1.85 -2.97 5.17
N ASP A 71 -1.36 -4.08 5.68
CA ASP A 71 -1.26 -4.33 7.12
C ASP A 71 -0.36 -3.28 7.81
N ARG A 72 0.77 -2.94 7.17
CA ARG A 72 1.66 -1.87 7.66
C ARG A 72 0.96 -0.51 7.72
N LEU A 73 0.26 -0.13 6.66
CA LEU A 73 -0.49 1.14 6.61
C LEU A 73 -1.60 1.18 7.68
N ARG A 74 -2.28 0.05 7.91
CA ARG A 74 -3.28 -0.08 8.99
C ARG A 74 -2.67 0.13 10.37
N GLN A 75 -1.50 -0.47 10.61
CA GLN A 75 -0.77 -0.29 11.85
C GLN A 75 -0.35 1.16 12.06
N GLN A 76 0.26 1.79 11.04
CA GLN A 76 0.66 3.20 11.09
C GLN A 76 -0.53 4.14 11.38
N LYS A 77 -1.68 3.89 10.76
CA LYS A 77 -2.92 4.63 11.06
C LYS A 77 -3.33 4.49 12.53
N GLY A 78 -3.22 3.29 13.09
CA GLY A 78 -3.49 3.02 14.51
C GLY A 78 -2.56 3.79 15.44
N ASP A 79 -1.27 3.81 15.12
CA ASP A 79 -0.24 4.52 15.89
C ASP A 79 -0.47 6.04 15.88
N VAL A 80 -0.72 6.62 14.70
CA VAL A 80 -1.03 8.05 14.56
C VAL A 80 -2.30 8.43 15.35
N THR A 81 -3.35 7.61 15.27
CA THR A 81 -4.60 7.82 16.03
C THR A 81 -4.36 7.81 17.55
N THR A 82 -3.50 6.89 18.02
CA THR A 82 -3.11 6.78 19.42
C THR A 82 -2.33 8.01 19.87
N GLN A 83 -1.37 8.47 19.07
CA GLN A 83 -0.59 9.67 19.37
C GLN A 83 -1.47 10.92 19.43
N LEU A 84 -2.36 11.11 18.45
CA LEU A 84 -3.32 12.23 18.45
C LEU A 84 -4.20 12.23 19.70
N SER A 85 -4.72 11.06 20.09
CA SER A 85 -5.55 10.91 21.28
C SER A 85 -4.78 11.29 22.55
N ARG A 86 -3.50 10.92 22.66
CA ARG A 86 -2.62 11.33 23.76
C ARG A 86 -2.40 12.85 23.77
N HIS A 87 -2.14 13.45 22.62
CA HIS A 87 -1.98 14.91 22.51
C HIS A 87 -3.24 15.67 22.94
N LEU A 88 -4.42 15.23 22.49
CA LEU A 88 -5.70 15.80 22.90
C LEU A 88 -5.93 15.66 24.41
N GLY A 89 -5.62 14.49 24.98
CA GLY A 89 -5.67 14.26 26.44
C GLY A 89 -4.74 15.19 27.21
N ASN A 90 -3.51 15.37 26.74
CA ASN A 90 -2.53 16.28 27.35
C ASN A 90 -2.99 17.73 27.27
N LYS A 91 -3.57 18.18 26.14
CA LYS A 91 -4.15 19.51 26.01
C LYS A 91 -5.26 19.75 27.03
N LYS A 92 -6.15 18.76 27.26
CA LYS A 92 -7.20 18.85 28.29
C LYS A 92 -6.61 19.01 29.69
N LYS A 93 -5.58 18.24 30.04
CA LYS A 93 -4.88 18.35 31.33
C LYS A 93 -4.26 19.73 31.52
N ILE A 94 -3.52 20.22 30.53
CA ILE A 94 -2.88 21.57 30.58
C ILE A 94 -3.94 22.65 30.82
N ASN A 95 -5.08 22.59 30.12
CA ASN A 95 -6.14 23.57 30.31
C ASN A 95 -6.73 23.50 31.72
N ALA A 96 -6.94 22.31 32.28
CA ALA A 96 -7.41 22.15 33.66
C ALA A 96 -6.45 22.78 34.67
N TYR A 97 -5.13 22.62 34.49
CA TYR A 97 -4.12 23.22 35.36
C TYR A 97 -3.97 24.74 35.20
N LYS A 98 -4.33 25.31 34.03
CA LYS A 98 -4.34 26.78 33.81
C LYS A 98 -5.61 27.47 34.32
N SER A 99 -6.66 26.71 34.61
CA SER A 99 -7.93 27.22 35.15
C SER A 99 -8.03 27.15 36.68
N ILE A 100 -6.93 26.80 37.35
CA ILE A 100 -6.72 26.86 38.80
C ILE A 100 -5.78 28.04 39.07
#